data_AF-A0A7Y4JM29-F1
#
_entry.id   AF-A0A7Y4JM29-F1
#
_cell.length_a   1.000
_cell.length_b   1.000
_cell.length_c   1.000
_cell.angle_alpha   90.00
_cell.angle_beta   90.00
_cell.angle_gamma   90.00
#
_symmetry.space_group_name_H-M   'P 1'
#
loop_
_entity.id
_entity.type
_entity.pdbx_description
1 polymer ?
#
loop_
_entity_poly.entity_id
_entity_poly.type
_entity_poly.pdbx_seq_one_letter_code
_entity_poly.pdbx_strand_id
1 'polypeptide(L)'
;MSMRPSLPIAALLGAALSFLPGCESTKSSGPSPSDTRSQDTASVQSADAWARARVGDRVTYGFTATQGPSPRGGGGTARTLQGQLTLEVVAVQQPWVWVRVAFSDASGKPLSQARLAQDLLLPVRADTTRPLEVPHGGKASAEVASSAGRTWEAVRYVSDQRPVDGPLRTYVYANTPGPLYLTRGLIEAGMEASGFGAQGGFQLTLREVREGSAEASAPVPALERPLGPGAYYERFVDVAGTTPGVQRVCFSAERGYLLRTEGPVEADAAPCSDFSQAEPEPLEELLMGLPWEVLSAGEWPPAAALSGTRGTFSAEGRDVPALITRSGEDVEGTQRVFSETYAAEPWAPGLAGLPYEARFQPLASSTERVVTGGKNAPEGGTRIVRWGSWLPGAK
;
A
#
# COMPACT_ATOMS: atom_id res chain seq x y z
N MET A 1 -20.28 42.24 -0.69
CA MET A 1 -19.07 41.42 -0.98
C MET A 1 -19.09 40.23 -0.05
N SER A 2 -19.53 39.09 -0.56
CA SER A 2 -19.67 37.83 0.18
C SER A 2 -18.44 36.97 -0.12
N MET A 3 -17.58 36.74 0.88
CA MET A 3 -16.50 35.76 0.79
C MET A 3 -17.05 34.43 1.30
N ARG A 4 -17.06 33.43 0.42
CA ARG A 4 -17.30 32.03 0.81
C ARG A 4 -16.04 31.50 1.51
N PRO A 5 -16.15 30.89 2.71
CA PRO A 5 -15.03 30.20 3.32
C PRO A 5 -14.74 28.88 2.59
N SER A 6 -13.48 28.65 2.30
CA SER A 6 -12.91 27.41 1.78
C SER A 6 -12.80 26.37 2.91
N LEU A 7 -13.47 25.24 2.75
CA LEU A 7 -13.41 24.07 3.64
C LEU A 7 -12.05 23.35 3.53
N PRO A 8 -11.44 22.88 4.64
CA PRO A 8 -10.35 21.91 4.59
C PRO A 8 -10.93 20.49 4.38
N ILE A 9 -10.68 19.91 3.19
CA ILE A 9 -11.17 18.58 2.76
C ILE A 9 -10.29 17.47 3.36
N ALA A 10 -10.14 17.42 4.69
CA ALA A 10 -9.34 16.36 5.35
C ALA A 10 -10.15 15.48 6.32
N ALA A 11 -11.45 15.73 6.52
CA ALA A 11 -12.27 14.99 7.48
C ALA A 11 -13.44 14.19 6.88
N LEU A 12 -13.52 13.99 5.55
CA LEU A 12 -14.64 13.28 4.90
C LEU A 12 -14.19 12.34 3.77
N LEU A 13 -13.23 11.46 4.05
CA LEU A 13 -12.98 10.26 3.22
C LEU A 13 -12.72 9.07 4.14
N GLY A 14 -13.79 8.58 4.76
CA GLY A 14 -13.73 7.42 5.65
C GLY A 14 -15.09 6.87 6.05
N ALA A 15 -16.13 7.03 5.21
CA ALA A 15 -17.38 6.27 5.27
C ALA A 15 -18.29 6.72 4.12
N ALA A 16 -18.40 5.89 3.07
CA ALA A 16 -19.58 5.67 2.23
C ALA A 16 -19.12 5.25 0.82
N LEU A 17 -19.28 3.95 0.51
CA LEU A 17 -19.84 3.45 -0.75
C LEU A 17 -20.03 1.94 -0.62
N SER A 18 -21.08 1.55 0.09
CA SER A 18 -21.69 0.23 -0.03
C SER A 18 -23.19 0.43 -0.17
N PHE A 19 -23.70 -0.02 -1.32
CA PHE A 19 -25.10 -0.11 -1.77
C PHE A 19 -25.76 1.12 -2.40
N LEU A 20 -25.74 1.16 -3.75
CA LEU A 20 -26.93 1.48 -4.54
C LEU A 20 -27.06 0.49 -5.72
N PRO A 21 -28.29 0.12 -6.13
CA PRO A 21 -28.55 -0.88 -7.17
C PRO A 21 -28.59 -0.29 -8.58
N GLY A 22 -28.12 -1.07 -9.56
CA GLY A 22 -28.59 -1.12 -10.95
C GLY A 22 -28.49 0.15 -11.80
N CYS A 23 -27.44 0.24 -12.63
CA CYS A 23 -27.53 0.89 -13.95
C CYS A 23 -27.08 -0.11 -15.01
N GLU A 24 -27.95 -0.31 -16.01
CA GLU A 24 -27.82 -1.28 -17.08
C GLU A 24 -26.57 -1.10 -17.94
N SER A 25 -26.04 -2.26 -18.31
CA SER A 25 -24.99 -2.56 -19.28
C SER A 25 -25.01 -1.69 -20.55
N THR A 26 -23.95 -0.90 -20.76
CA THR A 26 -23.43 -0.64 -22.10
C THR A 26 -22.40 -1.72 -22.43
N LYS A 27 -22.70 -2.53 -23.46
CA LYS A 27 -21.88 -3.61 -23.99
C LYS A 27 -20.43 -3.17 -24.19
N SER A 28 -19.54 -3.66 -23.33
CA SER A 28 -18.11 -3.74 -23.60
C SER A 28 -17.88 -4.91 -24.56
N SER A 29 -17.19 -4.66 -25.66
CA SER A 29 -16.66 -5.72 -26.52
C SER A 29 -15.74 -6.61 -25.68
N GLY A 30 -16.13 -7.85 -25.46
CA GLY A 30 -15.33 -8.82 -24.69
C GLY A 30 -13.94 -9.01 -25.30
N PRO A 31 -12.94 -9.39 -24.49
CA PRO A 31 -11.59 -9.68 -24.97
C PRO A 31 -11.62 -10.77 -26.05
N SER A 32 -10.72 -10.68 -27.03
CA SER A 32 -10.64 -11.71 -28.08
C SER A 32 -10.20 -13.05 -27.48
N PRO A 33 -10.63 -14.19 -28.04
CA PRO A 33 -10.30 -15.53 -27.51
C PRO A 33 -8.79 -15.81 -27.38
N SER A 34 -7.96 -15.08 -28.14
CA SER A 34 -6.50 -15.18 -28.11
C SER A 34 -5.87 -14.47 -26.90
N ASP A 35 -6.52 -13.42 -26.39
CA ASP A 35 -6.04 -12.65 -25.25
C ASP A 35 -6.23 -13.44 -23.94
N THR A 36 -7.37 -14.12 -23.81
CA THR A 36 -7.69 -14.96 -22.65
C THR A 36 -6.73 -16.15 -22.53
N ARG A 37 -6.43 -16.81 -23.65
CA ARG A 37 -5.56 -18.00 -23.67
C ARG A 37 -4.11 -17.70 -23.29
N SER A 38 -3.63 -16.50 -23.59
CA SER A 38 -2.27 -16.07 -23.28
C SER A 38 -2.14 -15.67 -21.80
N GLN A 39 -3.20 -15.08 -21.22
CA GLN A 39 -3.27 -14.73 -19.80
C GLN A 39 -3.41 -15.97 -18.90
N ASP A 40 -4.29 -16.91 -19.25
CA ASP A 40 -4.44 -18.20 -18.54
C ASP A 40 -3.13 -18.99 -18.46
N THR A 41 -2.30 -18.90 -19.51
CA THR A 41 -1.01 -19.62 -19.56
C THR A 41 0.04 -18.93 -18.68
N ALA A 42 0.07 -17.59 -18.66
CA ALA A 42 1.00 -16.82 -17.84
C ALA A 42 0.68 -16.91 -16.34
N SER A 43 -0.61 -16.96 -15.96
CA SER A 43 -1.06 -17.08 -14.56
C SER A 43 -0.69 -18.45 -13.96
N VAL A 44 -0.89 -19.53 -14.71
CA VAL A 44 -0.47 -20.89 -14.32
C VAL A 44 1.06 -20.98 -14.19
N GLN A 45 1.81 -20.42 -15.13
CA GLN A 45 3.28 -20.41 -15.07
C GLN A 45 3.81 -19.59 -13.88
N SER A 46 3.13 -18.50 -13.50
CA SER A 46 3.48 -17.69 -12.33
C SER A 46 3.24 -18.46 -11.02
N ALA A 47 2.11 -19.15 -10.88
CA ALA A 47 1.83 -19.98 -9.71
C ALA A 47 2.90 -21.08 -9.53
N ASP A 48 3.26 -21.74 -10.63
CA ASP A 48 4.33 -22.74 -10.64
C ASP A 48 5.72 -22.13 -10.33
N ALA A 49 5.95 -20.86 -10.66
CA ALA A 49 7.21 -20.18 -10.36
C ALA A 49 7.37 -19.88 -8.87
N TRP A 50 6.32 -19.42 -8.19
CA TRP A 50 6.34 -19.20 -6.73
C TRP A 50 6.62 -20.49 -5.95
N ALA A 51 6.08 -21.62 -6.39
CA ALA A 51 6.37 -22.93 -5.79
C ALA A 51 7.86 -23.33 -5.91
N ARG A 52 8.59 -22.75 -6.87
CA ARG A 52 10.03 -22.98 -7.11
C ARG A 52 10.90 -21.82 -6.65
N ALA A 53 10.38 -20.90 -5.84
CA ALA A 53 11.13 -19.76 -5.32
C ALA A 53 12.41 -20.21 -4.60
N ARG A 54 13.50 -19.44 -4.79
CA ARG A 54 14.82 -19.75 -4.25
C ARG A 54 15.36 -18.58 -3.46
N VAL A 55 16.06 -18.88 -2.37
CA VAL A 55 16.78 -17.84 -1.62
C VAL A 55 17.80 -17.18 -2.55
N GLY A 56 17.73 -15.85 -2.62
CA GLY A 56 18.57 -15.01 -3.49
C GLY A 56 17.95 -14.64 -4.84
N ASP A 57 16.76 -15.18 -5.20
CA ASP A 57 15.96 -14.66 -6.31
C ASP A 57 15.74 -13.17 -6.09
N ARG A 58 16.15 -12.35 -7.06
CA ARG A 58 16.19 -10.90 -6.90
C ARG A 58 15.80 -10.18 -8.18
N VAL A 59 15.02 -9.12 -8.02
CA VAL A 59 14.69 -8.18 -9.08
C VAL A 59 14.95 -6.76 -8.58
N THR A 60 15.67 -5.97 -9.37
CA THR A 60 15.93 -4.56 -9.07
C THR A 60 15.37 -3.69 -10.18
N TYR A 61 14.59 -2.68 -9.81
CA TYR A 61 14.07 -1.65 -10.70
C TYR A 61 14.68 -0.29 -10.36
N GLY A 62 14.90 0.54 -11.36
CA GLY A 62 15.03 1.98 -11.16
C GLY A 62 13.63 2.59 -11.15
N PHE A 63 13.36 3.51 -10.22
CA PHE A 63 12.09 4.21 -10.18
C PHE A 63 12.28 5.72 -10.17
N THR A 64 11.28 6.43 -10.71
CA THR A 64 11.12 7.88 -10.60
C THR A 64 9.65 8.18 -10.36
N ALA A 65 9.35 8.97 -9.34
CA ALA A 65 8.04 9.49 -9.03
C ALA A 65 8.10 11.02 -9.05
N THR A 66 7.15 11.67 -9.70
CA THR A 66 7.06 13.12 -9.79
C THR A 66 5.66 13.58 -9.44
N GLN A 67 5.55 14.58 -8.57
CA GLN A 67 4.30 15.26 -8.29
C GLN A 67 4.44 16.72 -8.67
N GLY A 68 3.58 17.16 -9.57
CA GLY A 68 3.53 18.54 -10.02
C GLY A 68 3.00 19.50 -8.96
N PRO A 69 3.05 20.80 -9.25
CA PRO A 69 2.60 21.85 -8.34
C PRO A 69 1.10 21.69 -8.01
N SER A 70 0.75 21.78 -6.72
CA SER A 70 -0.66 21.67 -6.30
C SER A 70 -1.47 22.90 -6.76
N PRO A 71 -2.61 22.73 -7.47
CA PRO A 71 -3.44 23.86 -7.92
C PRO A 71 -4.21 24.58 -6.81
N ARG A 72 -4.47 23.91 -5.67
CA ARG A 72 -5.47 24.34 -4.68
C ARG A 72 -4.93 25.10 -3.47
N GLY A 73 -3.64 25.45 -3.45
CA GLY A 73 -3.07 26.23 -2.35
C GLY A 73 -1.65 26.69 -2.65
N GLY A 74 -1.53 27.92 -3.15
CA GLY A 74 -0.32 28.75 -3.13
C GLY A 74 1.00 28.08 -3.50
N GLY A 75 1.35 28.04 -4.80
CA GLY A 75 2.75 28.06 -5.24
C GLY A 75 3.64 26.88 -4.83
N GLY A 76 3.09 25.68 -4.62
CA GLY A 76 3.90 24.49 -4.33
C GLY A 76 4.87 24.16 -5.47
N THR A 77 6.12 23.82 -5.16
CA THR A 77 7.11 23.36 -6.14
C THR A 77 6.83 21.91 -6.55
N ALA A 78 7.18 21.55 -7.79
CA ALA A 78 7.18 20.16 -8.21
C ALA A 78 8.15 19.36 -7.32
N ARG A 79 7.74 18.16 -6.92
CA ARG A 79 8.50 17.25 -6.07
C ARG A 79 8.86 16.00 -6.86
N THR A 80 10.09 15.54 -6.72
CA THR A 80 10.59 14.34 -7.39
C THR A 80 11.26 13.43 -6.38
N LEU A 81 10.99 12.14 -6.47
CA LEU A 81 11.67 11.09 -5.74
C LEU A 81 12.17 10.05 -6.74
N GLN A 82 13.42 9.65 -6.62
CA GLN A 82 14.03 8.69 -7.53
C GLN A 82 14.98 7.77 -6.77
N GLY A 83 15.16 6.56 -7.27
CA GLY A 83 16.01 5.57 -6.61
C GLY A 83 15.91 4.19 -7.25
N GLN A 84 16.15 3.18 -6.42
CA GLN A 84 16.03 1.77 -6.78
C GLN A 84 15.03 1.08 -5.86
N LEU A 85 14.24 0.17 -6.43
CA LEU A 85 13.36 -0.76 -5.73
C LEU A 85 13.92 -2.16 -5.92
N THR A 86 14.28 -2.84 -4.83
CA THR A 86 14.75 -4.22 -4.84
C THR A 86 13.73 -5.14 -4.17
N LEU A 87 13.36 -6.23 -4.83
CA LEU A 87 12.70 -7.38 -4.23
C LEU A 87 13.67 -8.54 -4.18
N GLU A 88 13.82 -9.19 -3.03
CA GLU A 88 14.70 -10.35 -2.88
C GLU A 88 14.08 -11.42 -1.99
N VAL A 89 14.10 -12.67 -2.43
CA VAL A 89 13.73 -13.81 -1.58
C VAL A 89 14.82 -14.05 -0.56
N VAL A 90 14.51 -13.83 0.71
CA VAL A 90 15.46 -13.95 1.82
C VAL A 90 15.30 -15.23 2.62
N ALA A 91 14.13 -15.88 2.57
CA ALA A 91 13.91 -17.20 3.17
C ALA A 91 12.79 -17.93 2.44
N VAL A 92 12.85 -19.26 2.44
CA VAL A 92 11.81 -20.14 1.89
C VAL A 92 11.55 -21.26 2.90
N GLN A 93 10.30 -21.35 3.36
CA GLN A 93 9.80 -22.42 4.22
C GLN A 93 8.37 -22.71 3.77
N GLN A 94 8.25 -23.65 2.83
CA GLN A 94 6.99 -23.96 2.17
C GLN A 94 5.85 -24.18 3.19
N PRO A 95 4.66 -23.59 2.96
CA PRO A 95 4.23 -22.92 1.73
C PRO A 95 4.62 -21.43 1.62
N TRP A 96 5.45 -20.91 2.52
CA TRP A 96 5.76 -19.48 2.62
C TRP A 96 7.12 -19.13 2.00
N VAL A 97 7.14 -17.97 1.34
CA VAL A 97 8.32 -17.34 0.74
C VAL A 97 8.43 -15.94 1.34
N TRP A 98 9.57 -15.61 1.92
CA TRP A 98 9.81 -14.30 2.53
C TRP A 98 10.56 -13.42 1.55
N VAL A 99 9.92 -12.34 1.13
CA VAL A 99 10.48 -11.35 0.22
C VAL A 99 10.84 -10.10 1.00
N ARG A 100 12.09 -9.69 0.91
CA ARG A 100 12.54 -8.36 1.35
C ARG A 100 12.25 -7.36 0.25
N VAL A 101 11.61 -6.25 0.61
CA VAL A 101 11.36 -5.10 -0.26
C VAL A 101 12.17 -3.93 0.28
N ALA A 102 13.05 -3.37 -0.56
CA ALA A 102 13.94 -2.28 -0.17
C ALA A 102 13.91 -1.15 -1.19
N PHE A 103 13.86 0.08 -0.70
CA PHE A 103 14.03 1.29 -1.50
C PHE A 103 15.34 1.97 -1.14
N SER A 104 16.14 2.29 -2.14
CA SER A 104 17.45 2.93 -1.94
C SER A 104 17.68 4.05 -2.93
N ASP A 105 18.64 4.92 -2.64
CA ASP A 105 19.15 5.88 -3.61
C ASP A 105 19.96 5.18 -4.72
N ALA A 106 20.45 5.96 -5.68
CA ALA A 106 21.26 5.44 -6.79
C ALA A 106 22.60 4.81 -6.36
N SER A 107 23.07 5.11 -5.14
CA SER A 107 24.30 4.53 -4.55
C SER A 107 24.02 3.30 -3.68
N GLY A 108 22.76 2.86 -3.57
CA GLY A 108 22.35 1.73 -2.75
C GLY A 108 22.19 2.06 -1.26
N LYS A 109 22.19 3.34 -0.88
CA LYS A 109 21.95 3.75 0.51
C LYS A 109 20.45 3.92 0.79
N PRO A 110 19.99 3.74 2.04
CA PRO A 110 18.60 3.99 2.41
C PRO A 110 18.16 5.41 2.01
N LEU A 111 16.91 5.52 1.56
CA LEU A 111 16.30 6.82 1.28
C LEU A 111 16.12 7.63 2.58
N SER A 112 16.17 8.96 2.49
CA SER A 112 15.98 9.84 3.65
C SER A 112 14.52 9.93 4.11
N GLN A 113 13.57 9.58 3.25
CA GLN A 113 12.15 9.66 3.55
C GLN A 113 11.75 8.49 4.45
N ALA A 114 11.25 8.79 5.65
CA ALA A 114 10.94 7.80 6.68
C ALA A 114 10.11 6.61 6.16
N ARG A 115 9.10 6.87 5.31
CA ARG A 115 8.26 5.83 4.67
C ARG A 115 9.06 4.77 3.92
N LEU A 116 10.18 5.13 3.29
CA LEU A 116 10.97 4.23 2.46
C LEU A 116 12.39 3.98 3.00
N ALA A 117 12.67 4.43 4.22
CA ALA A 117 14.01 4.40 4.80
C ALA A 117 14.42 3.01 5.35
N GLN A 118 13.48 2.07 5.43
CA GLN A 118 13.71 0.75 6.03
C GLN A 118 13.30 -0.37 5.08
N ASP A 119 14.02 -1.48 5.17
CA ASP A 119 13.64 -2.73 4.52
C ASP A 119 12.32 -3.25 5.11
N LEU A 120 11.40 -3.59 4.21
CA LEU A 120 10.09 -4.16 4.52
C LEU A 120 10.08 -5.65 4.22
N LEU A 121 9.29 -6.39 4.98
CA LEU A 121 9.16 -7.84 4.83
C LEU A 121 7.77 -8.21 4.31
N LEU A 122 7.75 -9.08 3.31
CA LEU A 122 6.55 -9.53 2.62
C LEU A 122 6.56 -11.07 2.57
N PRO A 123 5.90 -11.75 3.51
CA PRO A 123 5.65 -13.18 3.40
C PRO A 123 4.56 -13.42 2.35
N VAL A 124 4.85 -14.28 1.38
CA VAL A 124 3.97 -14.65 0.28
C VAL A 124 3.73 -16.16 0.33
N ARG A 125 2.46 -16.54 0.23
CA ARG A 125 2.05 -17.93 0.11
C ARG A 125 2.24 -18.39 -1.34
N ALA A 126 2.99 -19.48 -1.52
CA ALA A 126 3.41 -19.99 -2.82
C ALA A 126 2.46 -21.04 -3.41
N ASP A 127 1.70 -21.77 -2.60
CA ASP A 127 0.74 -22.76 -3.07
C ASP A 127 -0.54 -22.13 -3.64
N THR A 128 -1.19 -22.87 -4.54
CA THR A 128 -2.46 -22.45 -5.13
C THR A 128 -3.63 -22.79 -4.21
N THR A 129 -4.18 -21.77 -3.55
CA THR A 129 -5.35 -21.88 -2.67
C THR A 129 -6.66 -21.57 -3.41
N ARG A 130 -6.61 -20.65 -4.38
CA ARG A 130 -7.72 -20.23 -5.25
C ARG A 130 -7.19 -19.65 -6.58
N PRO A 131 -8.03 -19.55 -7.62
CA PRO A 131 -7.70 -18.74 -8.80
C PRO A 131 -7.54 -17.27 -8.39
N LEU A 132 -6.41 -16.68 -8.73
CA LEU A 132 -6.12 -15.26 -8.54
C LEU A 132 -5.66 -14.72 -9.89
N GLU A 133 -6.60 -14.14 -10.64
CA GLU A 133 -6.28 -13.53 -11.92
C GLU A 133 -6.96 -12.17 -12.00
N VAL A 134 -6.11 -11.14 -12.01
CA VAL A 134 -6.53 -9.75 -12.28
C VAL A 134 -6.05 -9.44 -13.67
N PRO A 135 -6.95 -9.35 -14.67
CA PRO A 135 -6.58 -9.02 -16.03
C PRO A 135 -5.80 -7.71 -16.08
N HIS A 136 -4.75 -7.67 -16.89
CA HIS A 136 -4.06 -6.41 -17.17
C HIS A 136 -5.01 -5.46 -17.91
N GLY A 137 -5.18 -4.25 -17.38
CA GLY A 137 -6.01 -3.23 -18.00
C GLY A 137 -5.36 -2.58 -19.23
N GLY A 138 -6.16 -2.20 -20.22
CA GLY A 138 -5.71 -1.47 -21.40
C GLY A 138 -5.57 -2.34 -22.66
N LYS A 139 -5.13 -1.70 -23.75
CA LYS A 139 -4.92 -2.35 -25.05
C LYS A 139 -3.59 -3.11 -25.04
N ALA A 140 -3.66 -4.41 -25.33
CA ALA A 140 -2.50 -5.29 -25.43
C ALA A 140 -1.81 -5.20 -26.80
N SER A 141 -0.49 -5.25 -26.82
CA SER A 141 0.33 -5.41 -28.03
C SER A 141 1.61 -6.18 -27.72
N ALA A 142 1.94 -7.18 -28.54
CA ALA A 142 3.20 -7.91 -28.42
C ALA A 142 4.39 -6.99 -28.75
N GLU A 143 5.48 -7.13 -28.00
CA GLU A 143 6.72 -6.41 -28.26
C GLU A 143 7.96 -7.22 -27.83
N VAL A 144 9.13 -6.75 -28.26
CA VAL A 144 10.42 -7.28 -27.83
C VAL A 144 11.15 -6.19 -27.04
N ALA A 145 11.26 -6.37 -25.73
CA ALA A 145 11.87 -5.40 -24.84
C ALA A 145 13.32 -5.79 -24.52
N SER A 146 14.25 -4.83 -24.49
CA SER A 146 15.63 -5.06 -24.07
C SER A 146 15.87 -4.36 -22.73
N SER A 147 16.07 -5.15 -21.67
CA SER A 147 16.23 -4.63 -20.30
C SER A 147 17.03 -5.61 -19.42
N ALA A 148 17.72 -5.09 -18.40
CA ALA A 148 18.65 -5.84 -17.54
C ALA A 148 19.65 -6.72 -18.31
N GLY A 149 20.18 -6.21 -19.43
CA GLY A 149 21.15 -6.93 -20.28
C GLY A 149 20.58 -8.14 -21.03
N ARG A 150 19.24 -8.28 -21.08
CA ARG A 150 18.54 -9.38 -21.74
C ARG A 150 17.47 -8.86 -22.70
N THR A 151 17.11 -9.69 -23.67
CA THR A 151 15.96 -9.47 -24.56
C THR A 151 14.79 -10.33 -24.10
N TRP A 152 13.60 -9.74 -24.07
CA TRP A 152 12.38 -10.34 -23.57
C TRP A 152 11.30 -10.32 -24.64
N GLU A 153 10.69 -11.46 -24.89
CA GLU A 153 9.37 -11.48 -25.52
C GLU A 153 8.34 -11.02 -24.49
N ALA A 154 7.59 -9.98 -24.82
CA ALA A 154 6.75 -9.26 -23.86
C ALA A 154 5.41 -8.83 -24.47
N VAL A 155 4.49 -8.46 -23.59
CA VAL A 155 3.24 -7.80 -23.93
C VAL A 155 3.20 -6.44 -23.25
N ARG A 156 2.96 -5.40 -24.06
CA ARG A 156 2.66 -4.05 -23.58
C ARG A 156 1.17 -3.86 -23.43
N TYR A 157 0.77 -3.27 -22.32
CA TYR A 157 -0.59 -2.83 -22.05
C TYR A 157 -0.62 -1.30 -21.94
N VAL A 158 -1.50 -0.65 -22.70
CA VAL A 158 -1.67 0.82 -22.66
C VAL A 158 -3.13 1.17 -22.37
N SER A 159 -3.35 1.94 -21.31
CA SER A 159 -4.66 2.51 -20.97
C SER A 159 -4.54 4.03 -20.93
N ASP A 160 -5.08 4.71 -21.94
CA ASP A 160 -5.12 6.17 -22.00
C ASP A 160 -6.49 6.68 -21.54
N GLN A 161 -6.60 7.11 -20.29
CA GLN A 161 -7.83 7.68 -19.73
C GLN A 161 -7.81 9.21 -19.71
N ARG A 162 -6.78 9.84 -20.29
CA ARG A 162 -6.64 11.31 -20.32
C ARG A 162 -7.82 12.03 -20.98
N PRO A 163 -8.50 11.47 -22.01
CA PRO A 163 -9.71 12.10 -22.57
C PRO A 163 -10.88 12.24 -21.60
N VAL A 164 -10.89 11.51 -20.48
CA VAL A 164 -11.91 11.58 -19.41
C VAL A 164 -11.28 11.96 -18.06
N ASP A 165 -10.23 12.78 -18.11
CA ASP A 165 -9.47 13.28 -16.94
C ASP A 165 -8.82 12.19 -16.07
N GLY A 166 -8.56 11.01 -16.63
CA GLY A 166 -7.81 9.93 -16.00
C GLY A 166 -6.33 9.86 -16.43
N PRO A 167 -5.53 8.95 -15.86
CA PRO A 167 -4.12 8.83 -16.20
C PRO A 167 -3.90 8.09 -17.53
N LEU A 168 -2.74 8.32 -18.14
CA LEU A 168 -2.14 7.37 -19.08
C LEU A 168 -1.35 6.34 -18.27
N ARG A 169 -1.63 5.05 -18.47
CA ARG A 169 -0.90 3.94 -17.86
C ARG A 169 -0.30 3.04 -18.93
N THR A 170 0.93 2.62 -18.71
CA THR A 170 1.68 1.75 -19.60
C THR A 170 2.38 0.68 -18.77
N TYR A 171 2.24 -0.58 -19.14
CA TYR A 171 2.94 -1.69 -18.50
C TYR A 171 3.52 -2.62 -19.55
N VAL A 172 4.66 -3.24 -19.25
CA VAL A 172 5.32 -4.22 -20.10
C VAL A 172 5.63 -5.45 -19.26
N TYR A 173 5.09 -6.60 -19.64
CA TYR A 173 5.29 -7.86 -18.93
C TYR A 173 5.98 -8.88 -19.84
N ALA A 174 6.98 -9.58 -19.29
CA ALA A 174 7.64 -10.71 -19.94
C ALA A 174 6.68 -11.91 -20.07
N ASN A 175 6.67 -12.55 -21.23
CA ASN A 175 5.91 -13.79 -21.45
C ASN A 175 6.49 -14.96 -20.65
N THR A 176 7.81 -15.00 -20.48
CA THR A 176 8.53 -16.00 -19.68
C THR A 176 9.26 -15.29 -18.54
N PRO A 177 8.66 -15.20 -17.34
CA PRO A 177 9.12 -14.25 -16.32
C PRO A 177 10.46 -14.64 -15.68
N GLY A 178 10.80 -15.93 -15.56
CA GLY A 178 11.96 -16.34 -14.75
C GLY A 178 11.85 -15.74 -13.34
N PRO A 179 12.91 -15.14 -12.77
CA PRO A 179 12.85 -14.48 -11.46
C PRO A 179 11.92 -13.25 -11.38
N LEU A 180 11.40 -12.75 -12.51
CA LEU A 180 10.38 -11.70 -12.52
C LEU A 180 9.02 -12.16 -11.97
N TYR A 181 8.86 -13.42 -11.56
CA TYR A 181 7.65 -13.90 -10.89
C TYR A 181 7.33 -13.09 -9.62
N LEU A 182 8.34 -12.47 -8.99
CA LEU A 182 8.19 -11.57 -7.85
C LEU A 182 7.30 -10.35 -8.15
N THR A 183 7.15 -9.99 -9.42
CA THR A 183 6.35 -8.87 -9.94
C THR A 183 5.57 -9.27 -11.19
N ARG A 184 5.12 -10.54 -11.25
CA ARG A 184 4.29 -11.09 -12.34
C ARG A 184 4.85 -10.88 -13.75
N GLY A 185 6.17 -10.79 -13.90
CA GLY A 185 6.85 -10.57 -15.18
C GLY A 185 7.14 -9.11 -15.53
N LEU A 186 6.92 -8.15 -14.63
CA LEU A 186 7.03 -6.72 -14.94
C LEU A 186 8.45 -6.32 -15.40
N ILE A 187 8.55 -5.72 -16.58
CA ILE A 187 9.78 -5.15 -17.14
C ILE A 187 9.78 -3.62 -16.98
N GLU A 188 8.64 -3.00 -17.28
CA GLU A 188 8.46 -1.56 -17.27
C GLU A 188 7.04 -1.21 -16.83
N ALA A 189 6.90 -0.18 -15.99
CA ALA A 189 5.62 0.43 -15.68
C ALA A 189 5.74 1.94 -15.77
N GLY A 190 4.67 2.59 -16.23
CA GLY A 190 4.58 4.03 -16.37
C GLY A 190 3.17 4.50 -16.07
N MET A 191 3.05 5.57 -15.31
CA MET A 191 1.81 6.30 -15.08
C MET A 191 2.09 7.78 -15.28
N GLU A 192 1.29 8.43 -16.13
CA GLU A 192 1.29 9.87 -16.32
C GLU A 192 -0.08 10.39 -15.91
N ALA A 193 -0.12 11.18 -14.85
CA ALA A 193 -1.32 11.86 -14.42
C ALA A 193 -1.50 13.12 -15.28
N SER A 194 -2.60 13.17 -16.03
CA SER A 194 -3.05 14.40 -16.67
C SER A 194 -4.56 14.55 -16.48
N GLY A 195 -4.98 15.53 -15.69
CA GLY A 195 -6.39 15.79 -15.39
C GLY A 195 -6.54 16.55 -14.06
N PHE A 196 -7.58 17.38 -13.93
CA PHE A 196 -7.90 18.15 -12.71
C PHE A 196 -6.74 18.90 -12.03
N GLY A 197 -5.74 19.32 -12.79
CA GLY A 197 -4.55 20.03 -12.27
C GLY A 197 -3.56 19.15 -11.49
N ALA A 198 -3.77 17.84 -11.42
CA ALA A 198 -2.74 16.90 -10.99
C ALA A 198 -1.78 16.68 -12.16
N GLN A 199 -0.59 17.24 -12.06
CA GLN A 199 0.54 16.91 -12.91
C GLN A 199 1.44 15.93 -12.17
N GLY A 200 2.09 15.03 -12.89
CA GLY A 200 3.04 14.10 -12.29
C GLY A 200 2.96 12.73 -12.92
N GLY A 201 3.72 11.81 -12.35
CA GLY A 201 3.75 10.46 -12.83
C GLY A 201 4.68 9.56 -12.03
N PHE A 202 4.73 8.33 -12.46
CA PHE A 202 5.59 7.30 -11.93
C PHE A 202 6.18 6.50 -13.09
N GLN A 203 7.45 6.14 -12.99
CA GLN A 203 8.12 5.27 -13.95
C GLN A 203 8.91 4.22 -13.17
N LEU A 204 8.83 2.98 -13.62
CA LEU A 204 9.60 1.83 -13.18
C LEU A 204 10.29 1.19 -14.38
N THR A 205 11.57 0.88 -14.25
CA THR A 205 12.33 0.22 -15.31
C THR A 205 13.24 -0.83 -14.72
N LEU A 206 13.13 -2.06 -15.23
CA LEU A 206 13.95 -3.18 -14.81
C LEU A 206 15.45 -2.88 -15.02
N ARG A 207 16.27 -3.16 -14.01
CA ARG A 207 17.73 -2.91 -14.02
C ARG A 207 18.52 -4.19 -13.88
N GLU A 208 18.08 -5.08 -13.01
CA GLU A 208 18.78 -6.32 -12.69
C GLU A 208 17.78 -7.43 -12.43
N VAL A 209 18.12 -8.63 -12.89
CA VAL A 209 17.44 -9.87 -12.55
C VAL A 209 18.49 -10.89 -12.17
N ARG A 210 18.31 -11.54 -11.03
CA ARG A 210 19.22 -12.58 -10.54
C ARG A 210 18.41 -13.77 -10.03
N GLU A 211 18.81 -14.96 -10.45
CA GLU A 211 18.26 -16.21 -9.95
C GLU A 211 19.04 -16.64 -8.69
N GLY A 212 18.29 -17.07 -7.68
CA GLY A 212 18.82 -17.60 -6.43
C GLY A 212 19.33 -19.03 -6.56
N SER A 213 19.88 -19.54 -5.46
CA SER A 213 20.36 -20.93 -5.39
C SER A 213 19.31 -21.84 -4.78
N ALA A 214 19.08 -23.00 -5.39
CA ALA A 214 18.19 -24.03 -4.85
C ALA A 214 18.74 -24.68 -3.56
N GLU A 215 20.05 -24.56 -3.32
CA GLU A 215 20.74 -25.11 -2.16
C GLU A 215 20.85 -24.10 -1.01
N ALA A 216 20.55 -22.82 -1.27
CA ALA A 216 20.61 -21.79 -0.25
C ALA A 216 19.41 -21.90 0.69
N SER A 217 19.69 -21.94 1.99
CA SER A 217 18.71 -21.89 3.06
C SER A 217 19.08 -20.78 4.03
N ALA A 218 18.07 -20.05 4.49
CA ALA A 218 18.22 -18.96 5.44
C ALA A 218 17.09 -19.05 6.48
N PRO A 219 17.35 -18.65 7.74
CA PRO A 219 16.32 -18.67 8.78
C PRO A 219 15.19 -17.70 8.42
N VAL A 220 13.97 -18.05 8.82
CA VAL A 220 12.80 -17.18 8.66
C VAL A 220 13.02 -15.88 9.46
N PRO A 221 12.94 -14.70 8.83
CA PRO A 221 13.06 -13.44 9.53
C PRO A 221 11.81 -13.13 10.36
N ALA A 222 12.01 -12.44 11.49
CA ALA A 222 10.90 -11.92 12.29
C ALA A 222 10.14 -10.83 11.54
N LEU A 223 8.81 -10.75 11.74
CA LEU A 223 7.95 -9.73 11.12
C LEU A 223 8.03 -8.39 11.89
N GLU A 224 9.22 -7.83 12.03
CA GLU A 224 9.39 -6.55 12.72
C GLU A 224 8.79 -5.38 11.93
N ARG A 225 8.94 -5.40 10.60
CA ARG A 225 8.47 -4.37 9.65
C ARG A 225 7.69 -4.99 8.48
N PRO A 226 6.51 -5.57 8.74
CA PRO A 226 5.72 -6.18 7.69
C PRO A 226 5.19 -5.10 6.74
N LEU A 227 5.33 -5.32 5.43
CA LEU A 227 4.63 -4.50 4.41
C LEU A 227 3.11 -4.61 4.59
N GLY A 228 2.65 -5.70 5.19
CA GLY A 228 1.28 -5.97 5.55
C GLY A 228 1.11 -7.46 5.80
N PRO A 229 1.32 -8.30 4.77
CA PRO A 229 1.05 -9.73 4.83
C PRO A 229 1.68 -10.44 6.03
N GLY A 230 0.89 -11.35 6.61
CA GLY A 230 1.27 -12.08 7.81
C GLY A 230 1.04 -11.32 9.13
N ALA A 231 0.66 -10.05 9.04
CA ALA A 231 0.33 -9.22 10.19
C ALA A 231 -1.12 -8.70 10.13
N TYR A 232 -1.56 -8.17 11.26
CA TYR A 232 -2.86 -7.55 11.45
C TYR A 232 -2.76 -6.39 12.44
N TYR A 233 -3.75 -5.51 12.40
CA TYR A 233 -4.01 -4.57 13.49
C TYR A 233 -5.50 -4.47 13.77
N GLU A 234 -5.82 -4.09 14.99
CA GLU A 234 -7.17 -3.81 15.44
C GLU A 234 -7.28 -2.35 15.80
N ARG A 235 -8.40 -1.75 15.42
CA ARG A 235 -8.76 -0.38 15.78
C ARG A 235 -10.14 -0.36 16.41
N PHE A 236 -10.26 0.36 17.51
CA PHE A 236 -11.55 0.82 17.98
C PHE A 236 -12.03 1.94 17.06
N VAL A 237 -13.29 1.88 16.65
CA VAL A 237 -13.94 2.87 15.80
C VAL A 237 -15.23 3.29 16.48
N ASP A 238 -15.34 4.58 16.75
CA ASP A 238 -16.55 5.23 17.26
C ASP A 238 -16.84 6.41 16.34
N VAL A 239 -17.62 6.17 15.29
CA VAL A 239 -17.93 7.20 14.28
C VAL A 239 -19.44 7.36 14.22
N ALA A 240 -19.90 8.61 14.17
CA ALA A 240 -21.32 8.95 14.12
C ALA A 240 -22.05 8.14 13.04
N GLY A 241 -23.18 7.52 13.41
CA GLY A 241 -23.97 6.67 12.51
C GLY A 241 -23.52 5.21 12.42
N THR A 242 -22.45 4.82 13.13
CA THR A 242 -22.03 3.41 13.27
C THR A 242 -22.13 2.95 14.72
N THR A 243 -22.29 1.65 14.94
CA THR A 243 -22.18 1.09 16.30
C THR A 243 -20.69 1.05 16.67
N PRO A 244 -20.27 1.66 17.79
CA PRO A 244 -18.88 1.64 18.19
C PRO A 244 -18.39 0.20 18.37
N GLY A 245 -17.18 -0.09 17.90
CA GLY A 245 -16.68 -1.45 17.92
C GLY A 245 -15.22 -1.57 17.50
N VAL A 246 -14.66 -2.75 17.72
CA VAL A 246 -13.31 -3.07 17.27
C VAL A 246 -13.39 -3.68 15.88
N GLN A 247 -12.61 -3.14 14.96
CA GLN A 247 -12.40 -3.68 13.63
C GLN A 247 -10.99 -4.24 13.53
N ARG A 248 -10.85 -5.40 12.90
CA ARG A 248 -9.55 -5.99 12.57
C ARG A 248 -9.29 -5.83 11.08
N VAL A 249 -8.09 -5.35 10.74
CA VAL A 249 -7.57 -5.32 9.37
C VAL A 249 -6.50 -6.40 9.25
N CYS A 250 -6.69 -7.29 8.30
CA CYS A 250 -5.83 -8.44 8.04
C CYS A 250 -5.21 -8.33 6.66
N PHE A 251 -3.94 -8.73 6.56
CA PHE A 251 -3.20 -8.75 5.30
C PHE A 251 -2.64 -10.14 5.04
N SER A 252 -2.73 -10.59 3.79
CA SER A 252 -2.05 -11.77 3.27
C SER A 252 -1.48 -11.48 1.89
N ALA A 253 -0.62 -12.36 1.39
CA ALA A 253 -0.16 -12.32 0.01
C ALA A 253 -0.10 -13.72 -0.56
N GLU A 254 -0.47 -13.85 -1.83
CA GLU A 254 -0.48 -15.09 -2.57
C GLU A 254 0.04 -14.84 -3.98
N ARG A 255 1.12 -15.52 -4.37
CA ARG A 255 1.62 -15.58 -5.76
C ARG A 255 1.68 -14.23 -6.50
N GLY A 256 2.18 -13.18 -5.85
CA GLY A 256 2.31 -11.84 -6.43
C GLY A 256 1.09 -10.92 -6.28
N TYR A 257 0.10 -11.34 -5.48
CA TYR A 257 -1.06 -10.53 -5.11
C TYR A 257 -1.08 -10.28 -3.61
N LEU A 258 -1.52 -9.09 -3.22
CA LEU A 258 -1.85 -8.69 -1.87
C LEU A 258 -3.35 -8.84 -1.64
N LEU A 259 -3.69 -9.33 -0.46
CA LEU A 259 -5.05 -9.61 -0.04
C LEU A 259 -5.31 -8.86 1.26
N ARG A 260 -6.38 -8.08 1.29
CA ARG A 260 -6.81 -7.32 2.46
C ARG A 260 -8.23 -7.67 2.83
N THR A 261 -8.47 -7.91 4.11
CA THR A 261 -9.82 -8.02 4.67
C THR A 261 -9.95 -7.12 5.87
N GLU A 262 -11.14 -6.57 6.05
CA GLU A 262 -11.48 -5.71 7.18
C GLU A 262 -12.89 -6.05 7.66
N GLY A 263 -13.07 -6.12 8.98
CA GLY A 263 -14.38 -6.39 9.55
C GLY A 263 -14.40 -6.27 11.07
N PRO A 264 -15.60 -6.30 11.67
CA PRO A 264 -15.73 -6.35 13.12
C PRO A 264 -15.09 -7.61 13.69
N VAL A 265 -14.58 -7.52 14.92
CA VAL A 265 -13.91 -8.63 15.60
C VAL A 265 -14.40 -8.78 17.04
N GLU A 266 -14.71 -10.01 17.44
CA GLU A 266 -15.07 -10.35 18.82
C GLU A 266 -13.83 -10.49 19.70
N ALA A 267 -14.01 -10.34 21.02
CA ALA A 267 -12.98 -10.70 21.99
C ALA A 267 -12.65 -12.19 21.80
N ASP A 268 -11.38 -12.51 21.55
CA ASP A 268 -10.84 -13.86 21.28
C ASP A 268 -11.06 -14.44 19.87
N ALA A 269 -11.38 -13.61 18.88
CA ALA A 269 -11.47 -14.07 17.50
C ALA A 269 -10.16 -14.73 17.01
N ALA A 270 -10.31 -15.83 16.28
CA ALA A 270 -9.21 -16.58 15.67
C ALA A 270 -8.28 -15.67 14.83
N PRO A 271 -7.01 -16.06 14.62
CA PRO A 271 -6.10 -15.33 13.74
C PRO A 271 -6.69 -15.14 12.32
N CYS A 272 -6.20 -14.14 11.59
CA CYS A 272 -6.62 -13.89 10.21
C CYS A 272 -6.44 -15.16 9.36
N SER A 273 -7.54 -15.82 8.98
CA SER A 273 -7.50 -17.14 8.35
C SER A 273 -8.26 -17.19 7.01
N ASP A 274 -9.24 -16.31 6.79
CA ASP A 274 -10.06 -16.31 5.58
C ASP A 274 -9.83 -15.05 4.75
N PHE A 275 -9.22 -15.24 3.58
CA PHE A 275 -9.03 -14.23 2.55
C PHE A 275 -9.80 -14.57 1.27
N SER A 276 -10.73 -15.53 1.31
CA SER A 276 -11.43 -16.05 0.13
C SER A 276 -12.27 -15.00 -0.61
N GLN A 277 -12.73 -13.97 0.11
CA GLN A 277 -13.48 -12.82 -0.43
C GLN A 277 -12.61 -11.56 -0.63
N ALA A 278 -11.31 -11.61 -0.30
CA ALA A 278 -10.43 -10.48 -0.50
C ALA A 278 -10.20 -10.25 -1.99
N GLU A 279 -10.41 -9.01 -2.44
CA GLU A 279 -10.05 -8.58 -3.79
C GLU A 279 -8.51 -8.61 -3.93
N PRO A 280 -7.97 -9.31 -4.93
CA PRO A 280 -6.54 -9.36 -5.15
C PRO A 280 -6.03 -8.04 -5.74
N GLU A 281 -5.07 -7.43 -5.06
CA GLU A 281 -4.31 -6.29 -5.57
C GLU A 281 -2.94 -6.77 -6.06
N PRO A 282 -2.54 -6.49 -7.31
CA PRO A 282 -1.18 -6.80 -7.75
C PRO A 282 -0.11 -6.17 -6.87
N LEU A 283 0.91 -6.94 -6.48
CA LEU A 283 1.99 -6.44 -5.63
C LEU A 283 2.70 -5.24 -6.25
N GLU A 284 2.92 -5.24 -7.56
CA GLU A 284 3.56 -4.12 -8.23
C GLU A 284 2.75 -2.82 -8.10
N GLU A 285 1.42 -2.85 -8.09
CA GLU A 285 0.60 -1.64 -7.94
C GLU A 285 0.83 -0.99 -6.56
N LEU A 286 0.87 -1.80 -5.49
CA LEU A 286 1.25 -1.30 -4.17
C LEU A 286 2.66 -0.68 -4.20
N LEU A 287 3.64 -1.40 -4.76
CA LEU A 287 5.04 -0.96 -4.77
C LEU A 287 5.25 0.34 -5.55
N MET A 288 4.49 0.56 -6.62
CA MET A 288 4.45 1.83 -7.34
C MET A 288 3.77 2.94 -6.54
N GLY A 289 2.78 2.59 -5.71
CA GLY A 289 2.08 3.53 -4.83
C GLY A 289 2.94 4.11 -3.72
N LEU A 290 3.89 3.35 -3.16
CA LEU A 290 4.66 3.80 -1.99
C LEU A 290 5.48 5.08 -2.24
N PRO A 291 6.24 5.24 -3.35
CA PRO A 291 6.89 6.51 -3.67
C PRO A 291 5.91 7.67 -3.88
N TRP A 292 4.72 7.39 -4.43
CA TRP A 292 3.68 8.40 -4.59
C TRP A 292 3.11 8.86 -3.24
N GLU A 293 2.93 7.96 -2.28
CA GLU A 293 2.52 8.30 -0.92
C GLU A 293 3.52 9.22 -0.22
N VAL A 294 4.82 8.99 -0.42
CA VAL A 294 5.86 9.86 0.12
C VAL A 294 5.73 11.28 -0.43
N LEU A 295 5.49 11.41 -1.74
CA LEU A 295 5.27 12.70 -2.36
C LEU A 295 3.97 13.35 -1.87
N SER A 296 2.86 12.59 -1.79
CA SER A 296 1.55 13.15 -1.43
C SER A 296 1.45 13.53 0.06
N ALA A 297 1.88 12.65 0.96
CA ALA A 297 1.81 12.86 2.40
C ALA A 297 2.92 13.77 2.94
N GLY A 298 4.05 13.88 2.22
CA GLY A 298 5.21 14.66 2.64
C GLY A 298 6.10 13.93 3.66
N GLU A 299 7.00 14.69 4.30
CA GLU A 299 7.92 14.15 5.30
C GLU A 299 7.18 13.72 6.57
N TRP A 300 7.74 12.71 7.25
CA TRP A 300 7.28 12.30 8.57
C TRP A 300 8.16 12.94 9.65
N PRO A 301 7.59 13.38 10.79
CA PRO A 301 6.16 13.40 11.10
C PRO A 301 5.39 14.43 10.23
N PRO A 302 4.07 14.28 10.06
CA PRO A 302 3.28 15.24 9.30
C PRO A 302 3.47 16.66 9.83
N ALA A 303 3.43 17.67 8.97
CA ALA A 303 3.72 19.06 9.35
C ALA A 303 2.85 19.56 10.52
N ALA A 304 1.58 19.14 10.57
CA ALA A 304 0.67 19.44 11.68
C ALA A 304 1.13 18.89 13.03
N ALA A 305 1.92 17.81 13.03
CA ALA A 305 2.45 17.13 14.22
C ALA A 305 3.80 17.67 14.70
N LEU A 306 4.51 18.49 13.91
CA LEU A 306 5.82 19.04 14.30
C LEU A 306 5.74 19.94 15.54
N SER A 307 4.64 20.67 15.70
CA SER A 307 4.35 21.51 16.88
C SER A 307 3.53 20.76 17.95
N GLY A 308 3.33 19.46 17.80
CA GLY A 308 2.59 18.62 18.73
C GLY A 308 3.32 18.42 20.05
N THR A 309 2.59 18.03 21.08
CA THR A 309 3.16 17.69 22.40
C THR A 309 3.73 16.28 22.35
N ARG A 310 4.95 16.09 22.84
CA ARG A 310 5.53 14.75 23.00
C ARG A 310 4.82 13.99 24.10
N GLY A 311 4.49 12.73 23.85
CA GLY A 311 3.87 11.84 24.81
C GLY A 311 4.16 10.37 24.50
N THR A 312 3.37 9.50 25.09
CA THR A 312 3.43 8.05 24.87
C THR A 312 2.07 7.56 24.46
N PHE A 313 2.03 6.78 23.38
CA PHE A 313 0.88 6.01 22.97
C PHE A 313 1.04 4.58 23.48
N SER A 314 0.03 4.06 24.18
CA SER A 314 0.04 2.70 24.74
C SER A 314 -1.08 1.82 24.18
N ALA A 315 -0.76 0.60 23.79
CA ALA A 315 -1.72 -0.40 23.29
C ALA A 315 -1.19 -1.82 23.55
N GLU A 316 -2.03 -2.71 24.10
CA GLU A 316 -1.67 -4.11 24.45
C GLU A 316 -0.32 -4.26 25.20
N GLY A 317 -0.03 -3.35 26.14
CA GLY A 317 1.23 -3.37 26.90
C GLY A 317 2.48 -2.93 26.11
N ARG A 318 2.31 -2.36 24.92
CA ARG A 318 3.36 -1.72 24.13
C ARG A 318 3.29 -0.21 24.27
N ASP A 319 4.44 0.41 24.46
CA ASP A 319 4.59 1.86 24.53
C ASP A 319 5.34 2.38 23.31
N VAL A 320 4.79 3.43 22.70
CA VAL A 320 5.31 4.06 21.49
C VAL A 320 5.48 5.55 21.75
N PRO A 321 6.68 6.13 21.56
CA PRO A 321 6.86 7.57 21.58
C PRO A 321 5.95 8.24 20.55
N ALA A 322 5.19 9.25 20.96
CA ALA A 322 4.13 9.85 20.16
C ALA A 322 4.19 11.38 20.13
N LEU A 323 3.62 11.95 19.07
CA LEU A 323 3.34 13.37 18.91
C LEU A 323 1.82 13.57 18.91
N ILE A 324 1.33 14.33 19.88
CA ILE A 324 -0.10 14.57 20.08
C ILE A 324 -0.41 15.99 19.62
N THR A 325 -1.29 16.11 18.64
CA THR A 325 -1.79 17.38 18.15
C THR A 325 -3.19 17.62 18.68
N ARG A 326 -3.53 18.90 18.82
CA ARG A 326 -4.88 19.33 19.14
C ARG A 326 -5.19 20.60 18.37
N SER A 327 -6.31 20.62 17.65
CA SER A 327 -6.77 21.78 16.90
C SER A 327 -8.24 22.05 17.24
N GLY A 328 -8.62 23.32 17.30
CA GLY A 328 -10.00 23.74 17.45
C GLY A 328 -10.51 24.33 16.14
N GLU A 329 -11.69 23.93 15.70
CA GLU A 329 -12.32 24.46 14.48
C GLU A 329 -13.82 24.66 14.71
N ASP A 330 -14.36 25.74 14.15
CA ASP A 330 -15.80 25.93 14.07
C ASP A 330 -16.33 25.24 12.81
N VAL A 331 -17.10 24.18 13.00
CA VAL A 331 -17.71 23.40 11.92
C VAL A 331 -19.22 23.55 12.03
N GLU A 332 -19.79 24.28 11.07
CA GLU A 332 -21.24 24.54 10.98
C GLU A 332 -21.83 25.24 12.23
N GLY A 333 -21.08 26.17 12.83
CA GLY A 333 -21.50 26.92 14.02
C GLY A 333 -21.34 26.14 15.33
N THR A 334 -20.67 24.98 15.28
CA THR A 334 -20.35 24.16 16.43
C THR A 334 -18.83 24.06 16.57
N GLN A 335 -18.32 24.60 17.68
CA GLN A 335 -16.91 24.47 18.00
C GLN A 335 -16.55 23.01 18.29
N ARG A 336 -15.60 22.49 17.54
CA ARG A 336 -15.05 21.14 17.68
C ARG A 336 -13.58 21.21 18.03
N VAL A 337 -13.11 20.17 18.69
CA VAL A 337 -11.72 19.96 19.03
C VAL A 337 -11.31 18.60 18.49
N PHE A 338 -10.36 18.62 17.57
CA PHE A 338 -9.74 17.43 17.01
C PHE A 338 -8.44 17.14 17.75
N SER A 339 -8.21 15.89 18.08
CA SER A 339 -6.93 15.43 18.58
C SER A 339 -6.45 14.25 17.76
N GLU A 340 -5.19 14.28 17.36
CA GLU A 340 -4.55 13.19 16.65
C GLU A 340 -3.25 12.82 17.36
N THR A 341 -2.95 11.53 17.39
CA THR A 341 -1.74 10.98 18.00
C THR A 341 -0.96 10.25 16.93
N TYR A 342 0.20 10.77 16.56
CA TYR A 342 1.10 10.17 15.58
C TYR A 342 2.27 9.47 16.27
N ALA A 343 2.82 8.41 15.66
CA ALA A 343 4.11 7.90 16.09
C ALA A 343 5.19 8.98 15.90
N ALA A 344 6.00 9.24 16.93
CA ALA A 344 7.12 10.16 16.79
C ALA A 344 8.21 9.59 15.86
N GLU A 345 8.42 8.27 15.94
CA GLU A 345 9.28 7.48 15.06
C GLU A 345 8.51 6.24 14.59
N PRO A 346 8.12 6.15 13.31
CA PRO A 346 7.27 5.07 12.78
C PRO A 346 7.97 3.70 12.75
N TRP A 347 9.30 3.70 12.92
CA TRP A 347 10.13 2.50 13.02
C TRP A 347 10.55 2.16 14.45
N ALA A 348 9.97 2.81 15.46
CA ALA A 348 10.28 2.53 16.86
C ALA A 348 10.02 1.06 17.21
N PRO A 349 10.83 0.43 18.08
CA PRO A 349 10.66 -0.97 18.48
C PRO A 349 9.27 -1.29 19.05
N GLY A 350 8.64 -0.31 19.71
CA GLY A 350 7.27 -0.45 20.23
C GLY A 350 6.24 -0.75 19.14
N LEU A 351 6.50 -0.42 17.87
CA LEU A 351 5.62 -0.68 16.72
C LEU A 351 5.96 -1.99 15.98
N ALA A 352 6.90 -2.80 16.47
CA ALA A 352 7.24 -4.08 15.83
C ALA A 352 5.98 -4.92 15.57
N GLY A 353 5.88 -5.52 14.38
CA GLY A 353 4.71 -6.28 13.95
C GLY A 353 3.52 -5.45 13.45
N LEU A 354 3.53 -4.12 13.57
CA LEU A 354 2.47 -3.29 13.01
C LEU A 354 2.64 -3.21 11.48
N PRO A 355 1.59 -3.48 10.67
CA PRO A 355 1.60 -3.30 9.23
C PRO A 355 2.05 -1.90 8.78
N TYR A 356 2.78 -1.83 7.67
CA TYR A 356 3.30 -0.60 7.08
C TYR A 356 2.28 0.53 7.05
N GLU A 357 1.06 0.28 6.54
CA GLU A 357 0.04 1.33 6.37
C GLU A 357 -0.32 2.03 7.70
N ALA A 358 -0.43 1.27 8.79
CA ALA A 358 -0.86 1.79 10.09
C ALA A 358 0.24 2.59 10.81
N ARG A 359 1.52 2.38 10.45
CA ARG A 359 2.65 3.14 11.02
C ARG A 359 2.66 4.60 10.61
N PHE A 360 2.11 4.89 9.43
CA PHE A 360 2.12 6.20 8.81
C PHE A 360 0.73 6.86 8.77
N GLN A 361 -0.12 6.47 9.72
CA GLN A 361 -1.42 7.07 10.02
C GLN A 361 -1.47 7.49 11.50
N PRO A 362 -2.43 8.31 11.93
CA PRO A 362 -2.67 8.53 13.35
C PRO A 362 -2.93 7.21 14.08
N LEU A 363 -2.17 6.94 15.15
CA LEU A 363 -2.39 5.81 16.06
C LEU A 363 -3.69 5.99 16.87
N ALA A 364 -4.10 7.23 17.08
CA ALA A 364 -5.43 7.59 17.56
C ALA A 364 -5.88 8.92 16.96
N SER A 365 -7.18 9.05 16.73
CA SER A 365 -7.84 10.32 16.45
C SER A 365 -9.12 10.41 17.27
N SER A 366 -9.49 11.62 17.70
CA SER A 366 -10.73 11.86 18.42
C SER A 366 -11.29 13.24 18.11
N THR A 367 -12.61 13.32 18.05
CA THR A 367 -13.36 14.56 17.89
C THR A 367 -14.19 14.80 19.14
N GLU A 368 -14.08 15.99 19.71
CA GLU A 368 -14.89 16.45 20.83
C GLU A 368 -15.69 17.69 20.40
N ARG A 369 -16.97 17.77 20.76
CA ARG A 369 -17.77 18.99 20.64
C ARG A 369 -17.66 19.82 21.91
N VAL A 370 -17.47 21.12 21.74
CA VAL A 370 -17.56 22.08 22.85
C VAL A 370 -19.03 22.43 23.07
N VAL A 371 -19.59 21.97 24.19
CA VAL A 371 -20.98 22.25 24.59
C VAL A 371 -21.07 23.54 25.42
N THR A 372 -22.29 24.04 25.60
CA THR A 372 -22.58 25.24 26.39
C THR A 372 -21.91 25.17 27.77
N GLY A 373 -21.15 26.21 28.13
CA GLY A 373 -20.32 26.23 29.33
C GLY A 373 -18.88 25.76 29.14
N GLY A 374 -18.43 25.52 27.89
CA GLY A 374 -17.03 25.24 27.55
C GLY A 374 -16.58 23.81 27.85
N LYS A 375 -17.51 22.90 28.14
CA LYS A 375 -17.19 21.48 28.38
C LYS A 375 -17.04 20.74 27.05
N ASN A 376 -16.15 19.77 27.00
CA ASN A 376 -15.98 18.91 25.85
C ASN A 376 -16.84 17.64 26.01
N ALA A 377 -17.59 17.30 24.97
CA ALA A 377 -18.34 16.05 24.86
C ALA A 377 -17.76 15.22 23.70
N PRO A 378 -17.45 13.93 23.89
CA PRO A 378 -16.93 13.10 22.82
C PRO A 378 -17.96 12.94 21.70
N GLU A 379 -17.53 13.09 20.45
CA GLU A 379 -18.35 12.83 19.25
C GLU A 379 -17.89 11.58 18.48
N GLY A 380 -16.65 11.13 18.70
CA GLY A 380 -16.13 9.92 18.08
C GLY A 380 -14.61 9.91 17.95
N GLY A 381 -14.07 8.87 17.34
CA GLY A 381 -12.65 8.71 17.09
C GLY A 381 -12.26 7.32 16.60
N THR A 382 -10.99 7.16 16.26
CA THR A 382 -10.37 5.86 16.05
C THR A 382 -9.16 5.70 16.94
N ARG A 383 -8.84 4.46 17.31
CA ARG A 383 -7.65 4.17 18.10
C ARG A 383 -7.14 2.77 17.79
N ILE A 384 -5.87 2.64 17.45
CA ILE A 384 -5.22 1.32 17.41
C ILE A 384 -5.24 0.72 18.82
N VAL A 385 -5.81 -0.48 18.96
CA VAL A 385 -5.92 -1.15 20.26
C VAL A 385 -4.98 -2.34 20.38
N ARG A 386 -4.63 -2.97 19.25
CA ARG A 386 -3.86 -4.21 19.20
C ARG A 386 -3.24 -4.42 17.82
N TRP A 387 -2.13 -5.15 17.73
CA TRP A 387 -1.58 -5.64 16.46
C TRP A 387 -0.65 -6.82 16.69
N GLY A 388 -0.41 -7.61 15.65
CA GLY A 388 0.54 -8.72 15.74
C GLY A 388 0.65 -9.51 14.45
N SER A 389 1.35 -10.64 14.56
CA SER A 389 1.47 -11.63 13.49
C SER A 389 0.44 -12.74 13.66
N TRP A 390 -0.13 -13.20 12.55
CA TRP A 390 -0.92 -14.43 12.49
C TRP A 390 -0.15 -15.59 11.84
N LEU A 391 1.07 -15.33 11.32
CA LEU A 391 1.90 -16.36 10.71
C LEU A 391 2.63 -17.22 11.77
N PRO A 392 2.59 -18.55 11.64
CA PRO A 392 3.37 -19.45 12.48
C PRO A 392 4.87 -19.17 12.38
N GLY A 393 5.59 -19.18 13.51
CA GLY A 393 7.06 -19.07 13.54
C GLY A 393 7.63 -17.67 13.33
N ALA A 394 6.81 -16.67 12.99
CA ALA A 394 7.24 -15.30 12.75
C ALA A 394 7.21 -14.43 14.03
N LYS A 395 7.72 -14.96 15.15
CA LYS A 395 7.74 -14.29 16.46
C LYS A 395 9.04 -13.55 16.71
#